data_AF-A0A3G8QU75-F1
#
_entry.id   AF-A0A3G8QU75-F1
#
_cell.length_a   1.000
_cell.length_b   1.000
_cell.length_c   1.000
_cell.angle_alpha   90.00
_cell.angle_beta   90.00
_cell.angle_gamma   90.00
#
_symmetry.space_group_name_H-M   'P 1'
#
loop_
_entity.id
_entity.type
_entity.pdbx_description
1 polymer ?
#
loop_
_entity_poly.entity_id
_entity_poly.type
_entity_poly.pdbx_seq_one_letter_code
_entity_poly.pdbx_strand_id
1 'polypeptide(L)'
;MYAAIFLLVVLAFSVIIIRTGTIALTMTGLSTDIASFQAVSAFTGVGFTTQEAEDAISTPDRRRIVKVLILLGNVGIITGIVTLVLSFTGERGSDAVRFTYLVVGGSAILLFARSRWFDRLVTPIIVWGARSDYVTRYAEVSIAPPTS
;
A
#
# COMPACT_ATOMS: atom_id res chain seq x y z
N MET A 1 -6.32 24.67 -9.33
CA MET A 1 -5.37 24.15 -8.36
C MET A 1 -5.94 23.02 -7.53
N TYR A 2 -7.22 23.03 -7.15
CA TYR A 2 -7.75 22.07 -6.17
C TYR A 2 -7.76 20.63 -6.67
N ALA A 3 -8.15 20.41 -7.94
CA ALA A 3 -8.12 19.07 -8.52
C ALA A 3 -6.68 18.53 -8.60
N ALA A 4 -5.73 19.33 -9.07
CA ALA A 4 -4.31 18.94 -9.10
C ALA A 4 -3.77 18.56 -7.69
N ILE A 5 -4.09 19.37 -6.68
CA ILE A 5 -3.68 19.11 -5.30
C ILE A 5 -4.35 17.83 -4.77
N PHE A 6 -5.65 17.66 -5.00
CA PHE A 6 -6.38 16.47 -4.58
C PHE A 6 -5.83 15.20 -5.23
N LEU A 7 -5.43 15.26 -6.51
CA LEU A 7 -4.76 14.15 -7.19
C LEU A 7 -3.44 13.79 -6.50
N LEU A 8 -2.63 14.78 -6.14
CA LEU A 8 -1.38 14.53 -5.40
C LEU A 8 -1.64 13.89 -4.04
N VAL A 9 -2.72 14.29 -3.36
CA VAL A 9 -3.14 13.66 -2.10
C VAL A 9 -3.54 12.20 -2.33
N VAL A 10 -4.37 11.90 -3.33
CA VAL A 10 -4.75 10.52 -3.70
C VAL A 10 -3.53 9.67 -4.02
N LEU A 11 -2.56 10.23 -4.76
CA LEU A 11 -1.31 9.54 -5.09
C LEU A 11 -0.48 9.24 -3.83
N ALA A 12 -0.34 10.22 -2.92
CA ALA A 12 0.38 10.04 -1.67
C ALA A 12 -0.27 8.96 -0.78
N PHE A 13 -1.61 8.97 -0.67
CA PHE A 13 -2.35 7.93 0.05
C PHE A 13 -2.19 6.55 -0.60
N SER A 14 -2.19 6.48 -1.93
CA SER A 14 -2.00 5.23 -2.66
C SER A 14 -0.67 4.56 -2.29
N VAL A 15 0.41 5.34 -2.24
CA VAL A 15 1.74 4.86 -1.80
C VAL A 15 1.68 4.31 -0.37
N ILE A 16 1.02 5.01 0.56
CA ILE A 16 0.89 4.57 1.96
C ILE A 16 0.13 3.25 2.05
N ILE A 17 -0.98 3.12 1.32
CA ILE A 17 -1.82 1.91 1.28
C ILE A 17 -1.01 0.72 0.77
N ILE A 18 -0.31 0.87 -0.36
CA ILE A 18 0.53 -0.19 -0.95
C ILE A 18 1.60 -0.66 0.04
N ARG A 19 2.27 0.28 0.71
CA ARG A 19 3.32 -0.06 1.68
C ARG A 19 2.76 -0.75 2.92
N THR A 20 1.64 -0.28 3.44
CA THR A 20 0.94 -0.93 4.56
C THR A 20 0.53 -2.35 4.18
N GLY A 21 0.00 -2.54 2.97
CA GLY A 21 -0.33 -3.84 2.41
C GLY A 21 0.88 -4.77 2.30
N THR A 22 2.01 -4.25 1.81
CA THR A 22 3.29 -4.98 1.74
C THR A 22 3.68 -5.50 3.11
N ILE A 23 3.64 -4.64 4.12
CA ILE A 23 4.03 -5.01 5.48
C ILE A 23 3.06 -6.03 6.08
N ALA A 24 1.76 -5.80 5.95
CA ALA A 24 0.75 -6.73 6.43
C ALA A 24 0.94 -8.12 5.81
N LEU A 25 1.23 -8.18 4.50
CA LEU A 25 1.56 -9.43 3.80
C LEU A 25 2.86 -10.06 4.31
N THR A 26 3.92 -9.29 4.60
CA THR A 26 5.14 -9.85 5.20
C THR A 26 4.90 -10.46 6.58
N MET A 27 4.02 -9.85 7.40
CA MET A 27 3.67 -10.39 8.72
C MET A 27 2.95 -11.75 8.63
N THR A 28 2.34 -12.06 7.48
CA THR A 28 1.76 -13.39 7.24
C THR A 28 2.79 -14.44 6.83
N GLY A 29 4.08 -14.10 6.78
CA GLY A 29 5.18 -15.00 6.45
C GLY A 29 5.67 -14.94 4.99
N LEU A 30 5.22 -13.96 4.19
CA LEU A 30 5.77 -13.73 2.85
C LEU A 30 7.11 -12.99 2.94
N SER A 31 8.04 -13.31 2.03
CA SER A 31 9.26 -12.51 1.87
C SER A 31 8.92 -11.08 1.45
N THR A 32 9.75 -10.10 1.83
CA THR A 32 9.49 -8.68 1.53
C THR A 32 9.34 -8.42 0.03
N ASP A 33 10.14 -9.09 -0.79
CA ASP A 33 10.09 -8.95 -2.25
C ASP A 33 8.74 -9.44 -2.80
N ILE A 34 8.30 -10.64 -2.39
CA ILE A 34 7.01 -11.21 -2.80
C ILE A 34 5.85 -10.35 -2.28
N ALA A 35 5.88 -9.95 -1.01
CA ALA A 35 4.83 -9.14 -0.41
C ALA A 35 4.69 -7.76 -1.07
N SER A 36 5.80 -7.15 -1.48
CA SER A 36 5.79 -5.85 -2.16
C SER A 36 5.19 -5.95 -3.55
N PHE A 37 5.58 -6.98 -4.30
CA PHE A 37 5.02 -7.27 -5.61
C PHE A 37 3.53 -7.57 -5.51
N GLN A 38 3.12 -8.40 -4.55
CA GLN A 38 1.72 -8.74 -4.35
C GLN A 38 0.87 -7.53 -3.95
N ALA A 39 1.36 -6.65 -3.07
CA ALA A 39 0.62 -5.48 -2.64
C ALA A 39 0.39 -4.48 -3.79
N VAL A 40 1.42 -4.25 -4.62
CA VAL A 40 1.32 -3.40 -5.81
C VAL A 40 0.36 -4.01 -6.83
N SER A 41 0.49 -5.29 -7.13
CA SER A 41 -0.37 -5.99 -8.09
C SER A 41 -1.83 -6.06 -7.64
N ALA A 42 -2.08 -6.26 -6.34
CA ALA A 42 -3.41 -6.22 -5.76
C ALA A 42 -4.01 -4.81 -5.84
N PHE A 43 -3.26 -3.77 -5.46
CA PHE A 43 -3.73 -2.39 -5.54
C PHE A 43 -3.99 -1.93 -6.98
N THR A 44 -3.18 -2.36 -7.94
CA THR A 44 -3.35 -1.99 -9.35
C THR A 44 -4.39 -2.82 -10.10
N GLY A 45 -4.87 -3.92 -9.51
CA GLY A 45 -5.87 -4.80 -10.11
C GLY A 45 -5.33 -5.66 -11.26
N VAL A 46 -4.02 -5.71 -11.47
CA VAL A 46 -3.37 -6.46 -12.58
C VAL A 46 -3.31 -7.98 -12.30
N GLY A 47 -3.57 -8.40 -11.05
CA GLY A 47 -3.58 -9.82 -10.65
C GLY A 47 -2.17 -10.39 -10.42
N PHE A 48 -2.09 -11.70 -10.16
CA PHE A 48 -0.83 -12.40 -9.92
C PHE A 48 -0.47 -13.27 -11.13
N THR A 49 0.76 -13.17 -11.62
CA THR A 49 1.27 -14.01 -12.73
C THR A 49 2.50 -14.80 -12.30
N THR A 50 2.41 -15.60 -11.23
CA THR A 50 3.34 -16.72 -10.95
C THR A 50 2.63 -17.80 -10.12
N GLN A 51 3.15 -19.03 -10.16
CA GLN A 51 2.71 -20.18 -9.34
C GLN A 51 2.79 -19.91 -7.81
N GLU A 52 3.45 -18.82 -7.38
CA GLU A 52 3.47 -18.36 -5.98
C GLU A 52 2.12 -17.76 -5.52
N ALA A 53 1.20 -17.49 -6.45
CA ALA A 53 -0.17 -17.10 -6.15
C ALA A 53 -1.00 -18.24 -5.52
N GLU A 54 -0.64 -19.51 -5.77
CA GLU A 54 -1.28 -20.65 -5.11
C GLU A 54 -0.96 -20.67 -3.60
N ASP A 55 0.23 -20.24 -3.22
CA ASP A 55 0.67 -20.23 -1.82
C ASP A 55 0.26 -18.96 -1.05
N ALA A 56 -0.09 -17.88 -1.76
CA ALA A 56 -0.66 -16.65 -1.17
C ALA A 56 -2.15 -16.78 -0.80
N ILE A 57 -2.88 -17.71 -1.45
CA ILE A 57 -4.33 -17.92 -1.25
C ILE A 57 -4.61 -19.03 -0.21
N SER A 58 -3.59 -19.79 0.20
CA SER A 58 -3.73 -20.91 1.13
C SER A 58 -4.16 -20.52 2.56
N THR A 59 -4.04 -19.24 2.95
CA THR A 59 -4.40 -18.75 4.30
C THR A 59 -5.49 -17.66 4.28
N PRO A 60 -6.56 -17.77 5.12
CA PRO A 60 -7.68 -16.82 5.11
C PRO A 60 -7.29 -15.34 5.30
N ASP A 61 -6.23 -15.06 6.06
CA ASP A 61 -5.82 -13.70 6.43
C ASP A 61 -5.17 -12.93 5.27
N ARG A 62 -4.33 -13.59 4.46
CA ARG A 62 -3.74 -13.01 3.23
C ARG A 62 -4.83 -12.56 2.27
N ARG A 63 -5.87 -13.40 2.11
CA ARG A 63 -7.02 -13.11 1.24
C ARG A 63 -7.80 -11.87 1.69
N ARG A 64 -7.90 -11.59 3.00
CA ARG A 64 -8.54 -10.36 3.51
C ARG A 64 -7.74 -9.12 3.14
N ILE A 65 -6.42 -9.15 3.35
CA ILE A 65 -5.52 -8.03 3.02
C ILE A 65 -5.58 -7.73 1.52
N VAL A 66 -5.45 -8.75 0.67
CA VAL A 66 -5.50 -8.60 -0.79
C VAL A 66 -6.83 -8.03 -1.25
N LYS A 67 -7.96 -8.49 -0.70
CA LYS A 67 -9.29 -7.95 -1.05
C LYS A 67 -9.42 -6.47 -0.73
N VAL A 68 -8.92 -6.04 0.42
CA VAL A 68 -8.94 -4.61 0.81
C VAL A 68 -8.06 -3.79 -0.13
N LEU A 69 -6.87 -4.27 -0.48
CA LEU A 69 -5.97 -3.59 -1.41
C LEU A 69 -6.61 -3.43 -2.80
N ILE A 70 -7.27 -4.46 -3.32
CA ILE A 70 -7.99 -4.40 -4.60
C ILE A 70 -9.12 -3.38 -4.53
N LEU A 71 -9.92 -3.38 -3.45
CA LEU A 71 -11.03 -2.44 -3.29
C LEU A 71 -10.53 -0.99 -3.25
N LEU A 72 -9.53 -0.71 -2.41
CA LEU A 72 -8.93 0.63 -2.27
C LEU A 72 -8.25 1.07 -3.57
N GLY A 73 -7.57 0.14 -4.24
CA GLY A 73 -6.93 0.33 -5.53
C GLY A 73 -7.91 0.78 -6.60
N ASN A 74 -8.98 0.02 -6.81
CA ASN A 74 -10.02 0.35 -7.79
C ASN A 74 -10.64 1.72 -7.53
N VAL A 75 -11.02 2.02 -6.28
CA VAL A 75 -11.58 3.34 -5.92
C VAL A 75 -10.56 4.45 -6.15
N GLY A 76 -9.33 4.27 -5.65
CA GLY A 76 -8.26 5.27 -5.74
C GLY A 76 -7.86 5.58 -7.17
N ILE A 77 -7.71 4.57 -8.03
CA ILE A 77 -7.34 4.74 -9.44
C ILE A 77 -8.46 5.46 -10.19
N ILE A 78 -9.72 5.05 -10.02
CA ILE A 78 -10.86 5.73 -10.67
C ILE A 78 -10.94 7.18 -10.23
N THR A 79 -10.88 7.45 -8.92
CA THR A 79 -10.88 8.81 -8.38
C THR A 79 -9.70 9.63 -8.91
N GLY A 80 -8.50 9.03 -8.98
CA GLY A 80 -7.31 9.67 -9.53
C GLY A 80 -7.47 10.07 -11.00
N ILE A 81 -7.98 9.17 -11.83
CA ILE A 81 -8.24 9.43 -13.26
C ILE A 81 -9.26 10.56 -13.43
N VAL A 82 -10.39 10.49 -12.71
CA VAL A 82 -11.43 11.53 -12.76
C VAL A 82 -10.86 12.89 -12.34
N THR A 83 -10.09 12.91 -11.27
CA THR A 83 -9.46 14.14 -10.76
C THR A 83 -8.43 14.69 -11.73
N LEU A 84 -7.65 13.83 -12.40
CA LEU A 84 -6.68 14.24 -13.41
C LEU A 84 -7.37 14.96 -14.56
N VAL A 85 -8.44 14.36 -15.10
CA VAL A 85 -9.22 14.96 -16.19
C VAL A 85 -9.81 16.30 -15.75
N LEU A 86 -10.45 16.34 -14.57
CA LEU A 86 -11.01 17.58 -14.02
C LEU A 86 -9.97 18.68 -13.79
N SER A 87 -8.71 18.30 -13.50
CA SER A 87 -7.62 19.27 -13.34
C SER A 87 -7.28 20.02 -14.62
N PHE A 88 -7.61 19.48 -15.79
CA PHE A 88 -7.36 20.14 -17.08
C PHE A 88 -8.65 20.70 -17.71
N THR A 89 -9.81 20.09 -17.45
CA THR A 89 -11.08 20.53 -18.06
C THR A 89 -11.91 21.45 -17.17
N GLY A 90 -11.79 21.33 -15.84
CA GLY A 90 -12.70 21.95 -14.88
C GLY A 90 -12.26 23.31 -14.34
N GLU A 91 -11.08 23.81 -14.72
CA GLU A 91 -10.51 24.99 -14.10
C GLU A 91 -10.02 26.02 -15.13
N ARG A 92 -10.21 27.31 -14.83
CA ARG A 92 -9.67 28.44 -15.60
C ARG A 92 -8.29 28.83 -15.06
N GLY A 93 -7.27 28.89 -15.92
CA GLY A 93 -5.89 29.18 -15.53
C GLY A 93 -4.87 28.64 -16.54
N SER A 94 -3.57 28.83 -16.28
CA SER A 94 -2.49 28.32 -17.14
C SER A 94 -2.25 26.83 -16.93
N ASP A 95 -2.40 26.04 -17.99
CA ASP A 95 -2.12 24.60 -17.98
C ASP A 95 -0.65 24.30 -17.69
N ALA A 96 0.27 25.18 -18.09
CA ALA A 96 1.70 25.05 -17.83
C ALA A 96 2.02 25.05 -16.33
N VAL A 97 1.34 25.91 -15.56
CA VAL A 97 1.50 25.98 -14.10
C VAL A 97 0.99 24.69 -13.46
N ARG A 98 -0.15 24.17 -13.90
CA ARG A 98 -0.72 22.91 -13.36
C ARG A 98 0.16 21.71 -13.67
N PHE A 99 0.63 21.61 -14.90
CA PHE A 99 1.57 20.57 -15.29
C PHE A 99 2.83 20.60 -14.43
N THR A 100 3.37 21.80 -14.19
CA THR A 100 4.52 22.00 -13.28
C THR A 100 4.22 21.50 -11.87
N TYR A 101 3.06 21.82 -11.29
CA TYR A 101 2.67 21.32 -9.98
C TYR A 101 2.55 19.80 -9.93
N LEU A 102 1.94 19.18 -10.95
CA LEU A 102 1.78 17.73 -11.01
C LEU A 102 3.13 17.01 -11.12
N VAL A 103 4.04 17.51 -11.97
CA VAL A 103 5.37 16.93 -12.14
C VAL A 103 6.21 17.11 -10.89
N VAL A 104 6.26 18.32 -10.33
CA VAL A 104 7.06 18.61 -9.12
C VAL A 104 6.49 17.87 -7.92
N GLY A 105 5.18 17.93 -7.71
CA GLY A 105 4.50 17.27 -6.60
C GLY A 105 4.58 15.74 -6.70
N GLY A 106 4.33 15.18 -7.88
CA GLY A 106 4.45 13.75 -8.12
C GLY A 106 5.88 13.25 -7.92
N SER A 107 6.87 13.98 -8.44
CA SER A 107 8.29 13.66 -8.21
C SER A 107 8.66 13.73 -6.73
N ALA A 108 8.19 14.77 -6.01
CA ALA A 108 8.42 14.89 -4.57
C ALA A 108 7.83 13.70 -3.79
N ILE A 109 6.62 13.25 -4.14
CA ILE A 109 5.99 12.05 -3.55
C ILE A 109 6.83 10.81 -3.82
N LEU A 110 7.26 10.59 -5.07
CA LEU A 110 8.07 9.42 -5.43
C LEU A 110 9.44 9.41 -4.74
N LEU A 111 10.09 10.57 -4.66
CA LEU A 111 11.35 10.74 -3.93
C LEU A 111 11.17 10.51 -2.43
N PHE A 112 10.09 11.04 -1.85
CA PHE A 112 9.76 10.84 -0.44
C PHE A 112 9.49 9.36 -0.14
N ALA A 113 8.71 8.69 -0.98
CA ALA A 113 8.41 7.25 -0.90
C ALA A 113 9.67 6.38 -0.98
N ARG A 114 10.68 6.84 -1.72
CA ARG A 114 11.98 6.15 -1.85
C ARG A 114 12.96 6.51 -0.72
N SER A 115 12.68 7.54 0.06
CA SER A 115 13.57 7.98 1.14
C SER A 115 13.45 7.08 2.36
N ARG A 116 14.56 6.85 3.06
CA ARG A 116 14.62 6.11 4.34
C ARG A 116 13.78 6.75 5.46
N TRP A 117 13.24 7.94 5.23
CA TRP A 117 12.34 8.63 6.15
C TRP A 117 10.94 8.01 6.15
N PHE A 118 10.50 7.50 5.00
CA PHE A 118 9.24 6.78 4.89
C PHE A 118 9.26 5.50 5.73
N ASP A 119 10.38 4.76 5.70
CA ASP A 119 10.58 3.59 6.57
C ASP A 119 10.41 3.96 8.05
N ARG A 120 10.96 5.09 8.51
CA ARG A 120 10.86 5.53 9.90
C ARG A 120 9.46 5.94 10.35
N LEU A 121 8.64 6.51 9.46
CA LEU A 121 7.25 6.88 9.78
C LEU A 121 6.32 5.67 9.81
N VAL A 122 6.55 4.69 8.93
CA VAL A 122 5.70 3.51 8.87
C VAL A 122 6.06 2.51 9.96
N THR A 123 7.35 2.29 10.26
CA THR A 123 7.84 1.35 11.29
C THR A 123 7.13 1.40 12.66
N PRO A 124 6.79 2.55 13.26
CA PRO A 124 6.05 2.57 14.54
C PRO A 124 4.63 2.00 14.43
N ILE A 125 3.94 2.17 13.30
CA ILE A 125 2.61 1.57 13.05
C ILE A 125 2.75 0.05 12.86
N ILE A 126 3.85 -0.40 12.25
CA ILE A 126 4.24 -1.82 12.10
C ILE A 126 4.42 -2.50 13.46
N VAL A 127 5.17 -1.87 14.38
CA VAL A 127 5.43 -2.45 15.71
C VAL A 127 4.17 -2.48 16.58
N TRP A 128 3.28 -1.49 16.42
CA TRP A 128 2.03 -1.45 17.18
C TRP A 128 1.05 -2.55 16.76
N GLY A 129 0.92 -2.84 15.45
CA GLY A 129 0.10 -3.94 14.95
C GLY A 129 0.64 -5.34 15.29
N ALA A 130 1.97 -5.53 15.24
CA ALA A 130 2.60 -6.80 15.58
C ALA A 130 2.59 -7.12 17.09
N ARG A 131 2.33 -6.17 17.98
CA ARG A 131 2.42 -6.43 19.42
C ARG A 131 1.22 -7.21 19.97
N SER A 132 0.06 -7.18 19.31
CA SER A 132 -1.17 -7.80 19.80
C SER A 132 -1.17 -9.34 19.68
N ASP A 133 -0.56 -9.88 18.62
CA ASP A 133 -0.71 -11.31 18.29
C ASP A 133 0.50 -12.19 18.64
N TYR A 134 1.66 -11.58 18.87
CA TYR A 134 2.89 -12.33 19.20
C TYR A 134 2.92 -12.78 20.67
N VAL A 135 2.42 -11.97 21.59
CA VAL A 135 2.45 -12.30 23.03
C VAL A 135 1.57 -13.52 23.34
N THR A 136 0.45 -13.68 22.65
CA THR A 136 -0.50 -14.78 22.88
C THR A 136 0.03 -16.12 22.37
N ARG A 137 0.66 -16.13 21.18
CA ARG A 137 1.14 -17.37 20.55
C ARG A 137 2.41 -17.96 21.18
N TYR A 138 3.29 -17.14 21.74
CA TYR A 138 4.49 -17.61 22.45
C TYR A 138 4.23 -17.93 23.94
N ALA A 139 3.20 -17.33 24.55
CA ALA A 139 2.75 -17.73 25.88
C ALA A 139 2.19 -19.16 25.89
N GLU A 140 1.50 -19.59 24.83
CA GLU A 140 1.00 -20.97 24.70
C GLU A 140 2.12 -21.99 24.44
N VAL A 141 3.12 -21.65 23.62
CA VAL A 141 4.23 -22.56 23.29
C VAL A 141 5.19 -22.75 24.47
N SER A 142 5.38 -21.75 25.33
CA SER A 142 6.26 -21.84 26.49
C SER A 142 5.69 -22.68 27.65
N ILE A 143 4.42 -23.09 27.60
CA ILE A 143 3.76 -23.87 28.66
C ILE A 143 3.62 -25.36 28.28
N ALA A 144 3.89 -25.73 27.03
CA ALA A 144 3.84 -27.13 26.61
C ALA A 144 5.02 -27.92 27.22
N PRO A 145 4.78 -28.95 28.06
CA PRO A 145 5.86 -29.76 28.60
C PRO A 145 6.58 -30.50 27.47
N PRO A 146 7.90 -30.73 27.59
CA PRO A 146 8.67 -31.46 26.59
C PRO A 146 8.05 -32.84 26.40
N THR A 147 7.62 -33.14 25.18
CA THR A 147 7.19 -34.48 24.80
C THR A 147 8.41 -35.40 24.87
N SER A 148 8.33 -36.38 25.76
CA SER A 148 9.32 -37.41 26.07
C SER A 148 9.85 -38.15 24.85
#